data_AF-A0A3A4ZR24-F1
#
_entry.id   AF-A0A3A4ZR24-F1
#
_cell.length_a   1.000
_cell.length_b   1.000
_cell.length_c   1.000
_cell.angle_alpha   90.00
_cell.angle_beta   90.00
_cell.angle_gamma   90.00
#
_symmetry.space_group_name_H-M   'P 1'
#
loop_
_entity.id
_entity.type
_entity.pdbx_description
1 polymer ?
#
loop_
_entity_poly.entity_id
_entity_poly.type
_entity_poly.pdbx_seq_one_letter_code
_entity_poly.pdbx_strand_id
1 'polypeptide(L)'
;MRSANSPAPVLIVVPCFGYGGLEQVVLHLARGLDRGRFTPSVCSLLPPEPPLLDELLSTGVPCHVLDKGDGVNPAASDDLPFDVAAFE
;
A
#
# COMPACT_ATOMS: atom_id res chain seq x y z
N MET A 1 14.80 -9.83 19.68
CA MET A 1 13.53 -10.54 20.00
C MET A 1 12.52 -9.49 20.46
N ARG A 2 11.40 -9.28 19.76
CA ARG A 2 10.37 -8.32 20.22
C ARG A 2 9.71 -8.89 21.48
N SER A 3 9.45 -8.05 22.48
CA SER A 3 8.65 -8.43 23.64
C SER A 3 7.24 -8.80 23.16
N ALA A 4 6.64 -9.85 23.71
CA ALA A 4 5.31 -10.33 23.34
C ALA A 4 4.19 -9.29 23.57
N ASN A 5 4.50 -8.16 24.22
CA ASN A 5 3.53 -7.18 24.69
C ASN A 5 3.64 -5.80 24.02
N SER A 6 4.44 -5.63 22.95
CA SER A 6 4.45 -4.38 22.18
C SER A 6 3.50 -4.45 20.97
N PRO A 7 2.86 -3.33 20.58
CA PRO A 7 2.02 -3.29 19.39
C PRO A 7 2.74 -3.83 18.15
N ALA A 8 2.05 -4.67 17.38
CA ALA A 8 2.60 -5.27 16.17
C ALA A 8 2.71 -4.21 15.05
N PRO A 9 3.85 -4.14 14.33
CA PRO A 9 4.00 -3.22 13.22
C PRO A 9 3.21 -3.76 12.02
N VAL A 10 2.47 -2.89 11.34
CA VAL A 10 1.70 -3.28 10.15
C VAL A 10 2.01 -2.29 9.04
N LEU A 11 2.54 -2.77 7.92
CA LEU A 11 2.71 -1.97 6.71
C LEU A 11 1.62 -2.35 5.72
N ILE A 12 0.76 -1.40 5.40
CA ILE A 12 -0.25 -1.54 4.35
C ILE A 12 0.39 -1.05 3.05
N VAL A 13 0.64 -1.97 2.12
CA VAL A 13 1.22 -1.65 0.81
C VAL A 13 0.12 -1.65 -0.23
N VAL A 14 0.02 -0.58 -1.01
CA VAL A 14 -0.93 -0.48 -2.13
C VAL A 14 -0.23 -0.02 -3.41
N PRO A 15 -0.69 -0.48 -4.58
CA PRO A 15 -0.07 -0.13 -5.86
C PRO A 15 -0.22 1.35 -6.21
N CYS A 16 -1.35 1.95 -5.88
CA CYS A 16 -1.63 3.37 -6.07
C CYS A 16 -2.62 3.87 -5.02
N PHE A 17 -2.66 5.18 -4.87
CA PHE A 17 -3.61 5.93 -4.04
C PHE A 17 -4.39 6.88 -4.96
N GLY A 18 -5.31 6.31 -5.73
CA GLY A 18 -6.24 7.05 -6.58
C GLY A 18 -7.61 7.22 -5.91
N TYR A 19 -8.63 7.60 -6.65
CA TYR A 19 -10.00 7.64 -6.14
C TYR A 19 -10.72 6.32 -6.45
N GLY A 20 -10.79 5.42 -5.46
CA GLY A 20 -11.38 4.09 -5.63
C GLY A 20 -11.78 3.41 -4.32
N GLY A 21 -12.24 2.16 -4.44
CA GLY A 21 -12.71 1.38 -3.29
C GLY A 21 -11.58 0.91 -2.37
N LEU A 22 -10.38 0.65 -2.93
CA LEU A 22 -9.22 0.20 -2.16
C LEU A 22 -8.80 1.28 -1.16
N GLU A 23 -8.79 2.52 -1.60
CA GLU A 23 -8.35 3.67 -0.82
C GLU A 23 -9.27 3.96 0.35
N GLN A 24 -10.58 3.81 0.14
CA GLN A 24 -11.57 3.89 1.21
C GLN A 24 -11.34 2.79 2.26
N VAL A 25 -10.99 1.58 1.83
CA VAL A 25 -10.61 0.49 2.75
C VAL A 25 -9.34 0.84 3.53
N VAL A 26 -8.32 1.39 2.87
CA VAL A 26 -7.08 1.80 3.57
C VAL A 26 -7.35 2.91 4.58
N LEU A 27 -8.14 3.92 4.23
CA LEU A 27 -8.54 4.96 5.18
C LEU A 27 -9.35 4.40 6.35
N HIS A 28 -10.26 3.46 6.09
CA HIS A 28 -11.03 2.79 7.13
C HIS A 28 -10.12 2.02 8.09
N LEU A 29 -9.13 1.29 7.57
CA LEU A 29 -8.13 0.57 8.37
C LEU A 29 -7.22 1.53 9.16
N ALA A 30 -6.74 2.60 8.53
CA ALA A 30 -5.88 3.60 9.17
C ALA A 30 -6.58 4.28 10.37
N ARG A 31 -7.90 4.53 10.23
CA ARG A 31 -8.76 5.11 11.27
C ARG A 31 -9.12 4.10 12.36
N GLY A 32 -9.40 2.85 11.97
CA GLY A 32 -10.00 1.84 12.86
C GLY A 32 -9.04 0.90 13.58
N LEU A 33 -7.78 0.80 13.16
CA LEU A 33 -6.81 -0.09 13.80
C LEU A 33 -6.52 0.33 15.25
N ASP A 34 -6.70 -0.61 16.17
CA ASP A 34 -6.39 -0.45 17.59
C ASP A 34 -4.89 -0.19 17.79
N ARG A 35 -4.54 1.05 18.18
CA ARG A 35 -3.16 1.50 18.37
C ARG A 35 -2.46 0.87 19.58
N GLY A 36 -3.23 0.27 20.51
CA GLY A 36 -2.69 -0.54 21.60
C GLY A 36 -2.23 -1.93 21.14
N ARG A 37 -2.74 -2.40 20.00
CA ARG A 37 -2.38 -3.70 19.41
C ARG A 37 -1.51 -3.59 18.17
N PHE A 38 -1.63 -2.49 17.41
CA PHE A 38 -0.96 -2.30 16.13
C PHE A 38 -0.31 -0.92 16.00
N THR A 39 0.82 -0.87 15.31
CA THR A 39 1.47 0.36 14.86
C THR A 39 1.43 0.40 13.32
N PRO A 40 0.33 0.91 12.73
CA PRO A 40 0.17 0.93 11.28
C PRO A 40 1.03 2.00 10.61
N SER A 41 1.47 1.70 9.39
CA SER A 41 1.96 2.65 8.39
C SER A 41 1.46 2.24 7.01
N VAL A 42 1.48 3.18 6.08
CA VAL A 42 1.04 2.99 4.70
C VAL A 42 2.22 3.23 3.77
N CYS A 43 2.33 2.42 2.71
CA CYS A 43 3.24 2.63 1.61
C CYS A 43 2.48 2.56 0.28
N SER A 44 2.57 3.62 -0.51
CA SER A 44 2.08 3.64 -1.89
C SER A 44 3.23 3.40 -2.86
N LEU A 45 3.01 2.58 -3.90
CA LEU A 45 4.00 2.35 -4.96
C LEU A 45 4.01 3.45 -6.04
N LEU A 46 3.04 4.35 -6.00
CA LEU A 46 2.94 5.55 -6.82
C LEU A 46 2.62 6.76 -5.94
N PRO A 47 2.95 8.00 -6.35
CA PRO A 47 2.55 9.19 -5.60
C PRO A 47 1.02 9.23 -5.39
N PRO A 48 0.54 9.35 -4.15
CA PRO A 48 -0.88 9.52 -3.86
C PRO A 48 -1.37 10.87 -4.36
N GLU A 49 -2.60 10.92 -4.88
CA GLU A 49 -3.22 12.17 -5.31
C GLU A 49 -3.95 12.89 -4.16
N PRO A 50 -3.90 14.23 -4.06
CA PRO A 50 -4.85 14.99 -3.26
C PRO A 50 -6.30 14.76 -3.76
N PRO A 51 -7.32 14.70 -2.89
CA PRO A 51 -7.34 15.04 -1.46
C PRO A 51 -7.05 13.86 -0.52
N LEU A 52 -6.84 12.67 -1.07
CA LEU A 52 -6.79 11.43 -0.30
C LEU A 52 -5.55 11.34 0.60
N LEU A 53 -4.42 11.88 0.13
CA LEU A 53 -3.21 12.03 0.94
C LEU A 53 -3.50 12.84 2.21
N ASP A 54 -4.23 13.95 2.10
CA ASP A 54 -4.56 14.82 3.24
C ASP A 54 -5.44 14.08 4.25
N GLU A 55 -6.42 13.32 3.75
CA GLU A 55 -7.25 12.47 4.59
C GLU A 55 -6.44 11.40 5.33
N LEU A 56 -5.50 10.75 4.66
CA LEU A 56 -4.65 9.74 5.30
C LEU A 56 -3.74 10.37 6.36
N LEU A 57 -3.11 11.51 6.05
CA LEU A 57 -2.27 12.24 7.01
C LEU A 57 -3.07 12.69 8.23
N SER A 58 -4.35 13.05 8.06
CA SER A 58 -5.23 13.41 9.18
C SER A 58 -5.49 12.26 10.17
N THR A 59 -5.27 11.00 9.77
CA THR A 59 -5.41 9.82 10.65
C THR A 59 -4.22 9.62 11.60
N GLY A 60 -3.15 10.41 11.44
CA GLY A 60 -1.90 10.25 12.17
C GLY A 60 -1.17 8.93 11.86
N VAL A 61 -1.50 8.27 10.74
CA VAL A 61 -0.77 7.11 10.24
C VAL A 61 0.33 7.59 9.29
N PRO A 62 1.61 7.19 9.51
CA PRO A 62 2.69 7.53 8.58
C PRO A 62 2.40 6.99 7.17
N CYS A 63 2.56 7.85 6.17
CA CYS A 63 2.50 7.47 4.76
C CYS A 63 3.88 7.59 4.13
N HIS A 64 4.28 6.54 3.42
CA HIS A 64 5.50 6.47 2.63
C HIS A 64 5.14 6.34 1.16
N VAL A 65 6.00 6.86 0.29
CA VAL A 65 5.89 6.65 -1.15
C VAL A 65 7.16 5.95 -1.58
N LEU A 66 7.01 4.80 -2.23
CA LEU A 66 8.09 4.10 -2.89
C LEU A 66 7.82 4.21 -4.38
N ASP A 67 8.54 5.09 -5.07
CA ASP A 67 8.45 5.17 -6.52
C ASP A 67 9.05 3.90 -7.13
N LYS A 68 8.16 2.98 -7.54
CA LYS A 68 8.56 1.71 -8.14
C LYS A 68 9.13 1.90 -9.56
N GLY A 69 8.82 3.02 -10.23
CA GLY A 69 9.10 3.25 -11.64
C GLY A 69 8.48 2.19 -12.56
N ASP A 70 8.88 2.24 -13.83
CA ASP A 70 8.52 1.26 -14.86
C ASP A 70 9.28 -0.04 -14.62
N GLY A 71 8.83 -0.83 -13.65
CA GLY A 71 9.50 -2.07 -13.27
C GLY A 71 9.75 -2.99 -14.47
N VAL A 72 10.87 -3.72 -14.45
CA VAL A 72 11.16 -4.72 -15.50
C VAL A 72 10.26 -5.93 -15.31
N ASN A 73 9.54 -6.35 -16.36
CA ASN A 73 8.89 -7.65 -16.36
C ASN A 73 9.99 -8.72 -16.56
N PRO A 74 10.32 -9.55 -15.55
CA PRO A 74 11.35 -10.56 -15.71
C PRO A 74 10.97 -11.64 -16.74
N ALA A 75 9.70 -11.74 -17.11
CA ALA A 75 9.22 -12.61 -18.19
C ALA A 75 9.27 -11.96 -19.58
N ALA A 76 9.67 -10.68 -19.70
CA ALA A 76 9.81 -9.99 -20.98
C ALA A 76 11.17 -10.23 -21.67
N SER A 77 11.98 -11.18 -21.19
CA SER A 77 12.97 -11.82 -22.06
C SER A 77 12.21 -12.52 -23.19
N ASP A 78 12.65 -12.34 -24.44
CA ASP A 78 12.01 -12.82 -25.69
C ASP A 78 11.74 -14.36 -25.79
N ASP A 79 11.88 -15.12 -24.70
CA ASP A 79 11.97 -16.58 -24.66
C ASP A 79 10.93 -17.28 -23.76
N LEU A 80 9.73 -16.72 -23.51
CA LEU A 80 8.69 -17.44 -22.74
C LEU A 80 7.34 -17.58 -23.48
N PRO A 81 6.75 -18.80 -23.52
CA PRO A 81 5.53 -19.13 -24.27
C PRO A 81 4.22 -18.75 -23.56
N PHE A 82 4.26 -17.84 -22.58
CA PHE A 82 3.08 -17.51 -21.78
C PHE A 82 2.42 -16.23 -22.28
N ASP A 83 1.34 -16.42 -23.04
CA ASP A 83 0.53 -15.33 -23.58
C ASP A 83 -0.33 -14.69 -22.47
N VAL A 84 -0.05 -13.44 -22.15
CA VAL A 84 -0.78 -12.62 -21.19
C VAL A 84 -2.12 -12.10 -21.72
N ALA A 85 -2.40 -12.24 -23.03
CA ALA A 85 -3.68 -11.86 -23.63
C ALA A 85 -4.83 -12.85 -23.35
N ALA A 86 -4.58 -13.97 -22.67
CA ALA A 86 -5.57 -15.03 -22.43
C ALA A 86 -6.50 -14.79 -21.22
N PHE A 87 -6.43 -13.62 -20.57
CA PHE A 87 -7.17 -13.34 -19.32
C PHE A 87 -8.07 -12.08 -19.38
N GLU A 88 -8.52 -11.66 -20.56
CA GLU A 88 -9.62 -10.69 -20.70
C GLU A 88 -11.00 -11.37 -20.76
#